data_AF-A0A918XB42-F1
#
_entry.id   AF-A0A918XB42-F1
#
_cell.length_a   1.000
_cell.length_b   1.000
_cell.length_c   1.000
_cell.angle_alpha   90.00
_cell.angle_beta   90.00
_cell.angle_gamma   90.00
#
_symmetry.space_group_name_H-M   'P 1'
#
loop_
_entity.id
_entity.type
_entity.pdbx_description
1 polymer ?
#
loop_
_entity_poly.entity_id
_entity_poly.type
_entity_poly.pdbx_seq_one_letter_code
_entity_poly.pdbx_strand_id
1 'polypeptide(L)'
;MPEPDKLQWRSDLGWPPHSPADPADPKDGLVVHYDSADQGLADKEHSSCEAYWNSTRDFHTGPSRGWADIGYCVDEATEILTEDGWRTFAGIDEGDLVLTLDHRTGMSRWQPVQAVNVFPAMPRTLVRMQGRGHSSLTTSEHRWPVERTEGLHGPVPPATTRRWATTATLTRTDRLQTAAPCADLPREAKWTDALVEAVAWYWADPGPDGTGLHTAARLRAALHDLVSEPSHWEEIREDEHTEFRLSGEATEVLERHAPARVPGPAFLRSLTRAQLDLLLNTVGALGPGPSWRSRAAADAFQFAAVLAGRSSTLENTDGLWSVSPGTRTTTGAQEELATTREPYEGRIWCPSTPDTTWLARREGTVYFTGNSFMACAHGNVMEGRGPFRTQAAQPGGNTTHYSVTLATGPNDTITPEQINAVRQLREWLMEPSSSIDGAVLGHRDFVSTSCPGDEAYGMVQDGTFAEPAEWEDSD
;
A
#
# COMPACT_ATOMS: atom_id res chain seq x y z
N MET A 1 -16.97 38.70 -4.39
CA MET A 1 -17.40 37.62 -5.29
C MET A 1 -18.28 36.68 -4.50
N PRO A 2 -19.40 36.19 -5.05
CA PRO A 2 -20.17 35.15 -4.39
C PRO A 2 -19.35 33.86 -4.25
N GLU A 3 -19.84 32.91 -3.46
CA GLU A 3 -19.36 31.53 -3.50
C GLU A 3 -19.60 30.95 -4.90
N PRO A 4 -18.74 30.04 -5.42
CA PRO A 4 -18.99 29.36 -6.69
C PRO A 4 -20.41 28.81 -6.77
N ASP A 5 -21.08 28.99 -7.91
CA ASP A 5 -22.52 28.70 -8.09
C ASP A 5 -22.86 27.22 -7.78
N LYS A 6 -21.84 26.36 -7.89
CA LYS A 6 -21.86 24.93 -7.58
C LYS A 6 -20.75 24.55 -6.60
N LEU A 7 -20.50 25.37 -5.59
CA LEU A 7 -19.68 25.00 -4.44
C LEU A 7 -20.44 23.98 -3.59
N GLN A 8 -19.85 22.81 -3.41
CA GLN A 8 -20.30 21.80 -2.45
C GLN A 8 -19.39 21.86 -1.23
N TRP A 9 -19.92 22.43 -0.16
CA TRP A 9 -19.24 22.50 1.14
C TRP A 9 -19.15 21.11 1.76
N ARG A 10 -18.23 20.93 2.72
CA ARG A 10 -18.11 19.67 3.48
C ARG A 10 -19.44 19.21 4.10
N SER A 11 -20.33 20.13 4.47
CA SER A 11 -21.68 19.83 4.97
C SER A 11 -22.56 19.07 3.97
N ASP A 12 -22.44 19.42 2.69
CA ASP A 12 -23.35 18.99 1.63
C ASP A 12 -22.97 17.58 1.16
N LEU A 13 -21.67 17.28 1.25
CA LEU A 13 -21.09 15.95 1.17
C LEU A 13 -21.32 15.11 2.45
N GLY A 14 -22.00 15.65 3.48
CA GLY A 14 -22.36 14.94 4.71
C GLY A 14 -21.26 14.86 5.77
N TRP A 15 -20.21 15.69 5.68
CA TRP A 15 -19.05 15.68 6.56
C TRP A 15 -19.09 16.81 7.61
N PRO A 16 -18.20 16.81 8.62
CA PRO A 16 -18.03 17.96 9.51
C PRO A 16 -17.64 19.23 8.73
N PRO A 17 -18.29 20.39 8.98
CA PRO A 17 -18.22 21.59 8.13
C PRO A 17 -16.86 22.30 8.11
N HIS A 18 -15.86 21.79 8.84
CA HIS A 18 -14.49 22.28 8.80
C HIS A 18 -13.52 21.10 8.70
N SER A 19 -12.38 21.30 8.04
CA SER A 19 -11.26 20.39 8.19
C SER A 19 -10.62 20.51 9.58
N PRO A 20 -10.26 19.39 10.23
CA PRO A 20 -9.42 19.40 11.42
C PRO A 20 -7.93 19.67 11.10
N ALA A 21 -7.58 20.08 9.87
CA ALA A 21 -6.20 20.34 9.47
C ALA A 21 -5.63 21.58 10.16
N ASP A 22 -4.32 21.60 10.37
CA ASP A 22 -3.66 22.74 11.02
C ASP A 22 -3.97 24.03 10.25
N PRO A 23 -4.34 25.11 10.96
CA PRO A 23 -4.68 26.37 10.34
C PRO A 23 -3.47 26.92 9.59
N ALA A 24 -3.70 27.31 8.33
CA ALA A 24 -2.77 28.09 7.55
C ALA A 24 -3.51 29.32 7.03
N ASP A 25 -2.77 30.30 6.54
CA ASP A 25 -3.35 31.41 5.79
C ASP A 25 -2.69 31.49 4.41
N PRO A 26 -3.08 30.62 3.45
CA PRO A 26 -2.61 30.71 2.08
C PRO A 26 -2.95 32.07 1.46
N LYS A 27 -1.96 32.69 0.82
CA LYS A 27 -1.99 34.05 0.27
C LYS A 27 -1.32 34.19 -1.11
N ASP A 28 -0.66 33.14 -1.61
CA ASP A 28 0.23 33.24 -2.78
C ASP A 28 -0.42 32.74 -4.10
N GLY A 29 -1.55 32.04 -4.04
CA GLY A 29 -2.30 31.62 -5.25
C GLY A 29 -3.04 30.28 -5.12
N LEU A 30 -3.44 29.74 -6.27
CA LEU A 30 -4.11 28.43 -6.43
C LEU A 30 -3.25 27.48 -7.28
N VAL A 31 -3.09 26.22 -6.83
CA VAL A 31 -2.35 25.18 -7.56
C VAL A 31 -3.30 24.17 -8.18
N VAL A 32 -3.22 24.03 -9.49
CA VAL A 32 -3.93 23.01 -10.28
C VAL A 32 -3.14 21.70 -10.29
N HIS A 33 -3.86 20.62 -10.00
CA HIS A 33 -3.44 19.23 -10.08
C HIS A 33 -4.41 18.46 -11.02
N TYR A 34 -4.16 17.18 -11.29
CA TYR A 34 -5.09 16.28 -11.99
C TYR A 34 -5.11 14.87 -11.36
N ASP A 35 -6.20 14.12 -11.54
CA ASP A 35 -6.41 12.84 -10.85
C ASP A 35 -5.45 11.73 -11.33
N SER A 36 -4.71 12.01 -12.41
CA SER A 36 -3.62 11.18 -12.98
C SER A 36 -4.06 9.84 -13.58
N ALA A 37 -5.34 9.50 -13.53
CA ALA A 37 -5.99 8.36 -14.17
C ALA A 37 -7.30 8.82 -14.83
N ASP A 38 -7.65 8.27 -15.99
CA ASP A 38 -8.84 8.68 -16.74
C ASP A 38 -10.11 8.10 -16.09
N GLN A 39 -10.82 8.94 -15.35
CA GLN A 39 -12.02 8.58 -14.60
C GLN A 39 -13.28 8.58 -15.48
N GLY A 40 -13.26 9.21 -16.66
CA GLY A 40 -14.43 9.35 -17.53
C GLY A 40 -15.61 10.02 -16.82
N LEU A 41 -15.35 11.00 -15.94
CA LEU A 41 -16.38 11.61 -15.09
C LEU A 41 -17.26 12.62 -15.85
N ALA A 42 -16.81 13.15 -16.99
CA ALA A 42 -17.62 14.01 -17.86
C ALA A 42 -18.78 13.26 -18.56
N ASP A 43 -18.68 11.94 -18.73
CA ASP A 43 -19.70 11.08 -19.35
C ASP A 43 -20.70 10.48 -18.34
N LYS A 44 -20.71 10.98 -17.09
CA LYS A 44 -21.43 10.38 -15.95
C LYS A 44 -22.23 11.43 -15.19
N GLU A 45 -23.28 11.02 -14.48
CA GLU A 45 -24.00 11.93 -13.58
C GLU A 45 -23.09 12.45 -12.45
N HIS A 46 -23.29 13.70 -12.02
CA HIS A 46 -22.45 14.37 -11.01
C HIS A 46 -22.36 13.62 -9.66
N SER A 47 -23.39 12.86 -9.29
CA SER A 47 -23.34 11.96 -8.13
C SER A 47 -22.22 10.91 -8.19
N SER A 48 -21.64 10.66 -9.36
CA SER A 48 -20.42 9.86 -9.54
C SER A 48 -19.17 10.61 -9.06
N CYS A 49 -19.10 11.92 -9.30
CA CYS A 49 -18.05 12.80 -8.78
C CYS A 49 -18.15 12.90 -7.26
N GLU A 50 -19.36 13.09 -6.73
CA GLU A 50 -19.64 13.07 -5.29
C GLU A 50 -19.27 11.72 -4.67
N ALA A 51 -19.63 10.59 -5.29
CA ALA A 51 -19.31 9.26 -4.80
C ALA A 51 -17.81 8.98 -4.80
N TYR A 52 -17.09 9.38 -5.86
CA TYR A 52 -15.63 9.31 -5.90
C TYR A 52 -14.99 10.20 -4.83
N TRP A 53 -15.52 11.42 -4.62
CA TRP A 53 -14.96 12.36 -3.66
C TRP A 53 -15.26 12.00 -2.20
N ASN A 54 -16.44 11.46 -1.92
CA ASN A 54 -16.80 10.81 -0.66
C ASN A 54 -15.95 9.57 -0.39
N SER A 55 -15.87 8.64 -1.35
CA SER A 55 -15.00 7.46 -1.25
C SER A 55 -13.57 7.90 -0.94
N THR A 56 -13.10 8.94 -1.63
CA THR A 56 -11.77 9.48 -1.45
C THR A 56 -11.58 10.12 -0.08
N ARG A 57 -12.48 10.97 0.41
CA ARG A 57 -12.28 11.57 1.75
C ARG A 57 -12.56 10.59 2.89
N ASP A 58 -13.44 9.62 2.74
CA ASP A 58 -13.56 8.55 3.74
C ASP A 58 -12.22 7.85 3.85
N PHE A 59 -11.65 7.40 2.72
CA PHE A 59 -10.26 6.95 2.56
C PHE A 59 -9.24 7.87 3.24
N HIS A 60 -9.47 9.18 3.37
CA HIS A 60 -8.66 10.16 4.10
C HIS A 60 -8.93 10.30 5.61
N THR A 61 -10.18 10.22 6.09
CA THR A 61 -10.58 10.68 7.44
C THR A 61 -11.31 9.70 8.40
N GLY A 62 -11.78 8.52 7.96
CA GLY A 62 -12.07 7.29 8.76
C GLY A 62 -11.01 6.67 9.75
N PRO A 63 -10.65 5.35 9.73
CA PRO A 63 -10.00 4.66 10.89
C PRO A 63 -8.64 3.88 10.73
N SER A 64 -7.74 4.12 9.78
CA SER A 64 -6.49 3.33 9.48
C SER A 64 -5.03 3.88 9.50
N ARG A 65 -4.29 4.82 8.81
CA ARG A 65 -4.19 5.94 7.82
C ARG A 65 -4.35 7.45 8.16
N GLY A 66 -5.52 8.02 8.29
CA GLY A 66 -5.91 9.25 9.02
C GLY A 66 -4.99 10.41 9.17
N TRP A 67 -5.33 11.34 8.32
CA TRP A 67 -4.86 12.68 8.42
C TRP A 67 -6.02 13.54 8.86
N ALA A 68 -5.72 14.81 9.03
CA ALA A 68 -6.77 15.78 9.06
C ALA A 68 -7.58 15.80 7.75
N ASP A 69 -6.90 15.78 6.58
CA ASP A 69 -7.48 15.45 5.26
C ASP A 69 -6.40 14.81 4.26
N ILE A 70 -5.71 15.46 3.28
CA ILE A 70 -5.13 14.78 2.03
C ILE A 70 -3.64 15.13 1.56
N GLY A 71 -2.80 14.26 0.87
CA GLY A 71 -1.35 14.46 0.38
C GLY A 71 -0.52 13.38 -0.45
N TYR A 72 0.61 12.73 0.05
CA TYR A 72 1.24 11.36 -0.29
C TYR A 72 2.77 11.05 -0.60
N CYS A 73 3.10 9.73 -0.82
CA CYS A 73 4.30 9.02 -1.41
C CYS A 73 5.45 8.29 -0.61
N VAL A 74 6.06 7.22 -1.22
CA VAL A 74 7.23 6.37 -0.77
C VAL A 74 8.46 6.36 -1.72
N ASP A 75 9.59 5.74 -1.35
CA ASP A 75 10.83 5.63 -2.16
C ASP A 75 10.93 4.47 -3.18
N GLU A 76 11.86 4.57 -4.15
CA GLU A 76 12.10 3.56 -5.21
C GLU A 76 12.52 2.17 -4.69
N ALA A 77 13.14 2.09 -3.51
CA ALA A 77 13.58 0.82 -2.93
C ALA A 77 12.47 0.02 -2.25
N THR A 78 11.25 0.59 -2.17
CA THR A 78 10.05 -0.11 -1.70
C THR A 78 9.44 -0.94 -2.83
N GLU A 79 9.26 -2.23 -2.59
CA GLU A 79 8.55 -3.22 -3.40
C GLU A 79 7.08 -3.34 -2.94
N ILE A 80 6.22 -3.90 -3.78
CA ILE A 80 4.82 -4.30 -3.49
C ILE A 80 4.65 -5.80 -3.68
N LEU A 81 3.73 -6.41 -2.93
CA LEU A 81 3.34 -7.82 -3.14
C LEU A 81 2.25 -7.95 -4.22
N THR A 82 2.61 -8.54 -5.35
CA THR A 82 1.66 -9.03 -6.37
C THR A 82 1.32 -10.51 -6.16
N GLU A 83 0.29 -10.99 -6.84
CA GLU A 83 -0.10 -12.41 -6.87
C GLU A 83 1.00 -13.39 -7.33
N ASP A 84 2.03 -12.90 -8.03
CA ASP A 84 3.18 -13.67 -8.50
C ASP A 84 4.49 -13.38 -7.74
N GLY A 85 4.41 -12.59 -6.67
CA GLY A 85 5.54 -12.26 -5.80
C GLY A 85 5.82 -10.75 -5.71
N TRP A 86 6.99 -10.43 -5.18
CA TRP A 86 7.42 -9.05 -4.94
C TRP A 86 7.88 -8.37 -6.23
N ARG A 87 7.35 -7.17 -6.51
CA ARG A 87 7.72 -6.35 -7.67
C ARG A 87 7.97 -4.91 -7.24
N THR A 88 8.72 -4.13 -8.01
CA THR A 88 8.83 -2.66 -7.81
C THR A 88 7.79 -1.93 -8.67
N PHE A 89 7.65 -0.61 -8.50
CA PHE A 89 6.80 0.25 -9.36
C PHE A 89 7.09 0.14 -10.87
N ALA A 90 8.26 -0.35 -11.25
CA ALA A 90 8.67 -0.54 -12.65
C ALA A 90 8.32 -1.93 -13.22
N GLY A 91 7.60 -2.75 -12.45
CA GLY A 91 7.13 -4.07 -12.85
C GLY A 91 5.69 -4.36 -12.45
N ILE A 92 4.89 -3.33 -12.18
CA ILE A 92 3.44 -3.43 -11.97
C ILE A 92 2.72 -2.51 -12.94
N ASP A 93 1.56 -2.96 -13.41
CA ASP A 93 0.67 -2.21 -14.29
C ASP A 93 -0.73 -2.06 -13.67
N GLU A 94 -1.63 -1.31 -14.31
CA GLU A 94 -3.04 -1.29 -13.90
C GLU A 94 -3.69 -2.67 -14.07
N GLY A 95 -4.51 -3.07 -13.10
CA GLY A 95 -5.17 -4.38 -13.07
C GLY A 95 -4.34 -5.51 -12.45
N ASP A 96 -3.02 -5.35 -12.23
CA ASP A 96 -2.23 -6.32 -11.46
C ASP A 96 -2.85 -6.52 -10.06
N LEU A 97 -3.07 -7.77 -9.65
CA LEU A 97 -3.61 -8.07 -8.34
C LEU A 97 -2.50 -7.99 -7.27
N VAL A 98 -2.70 -7.08 -6.31
CA VAL A 98 -1.78 -6.79 -5.20
C VAL A 98 -2.44 -7.05 -3.86
N LEU A 99 -1.65 -7.42 -2.85
CA LEU A 99 -2.20 -7.70 -1.52
C LEU A 99 -2.45 -6.38 -0.78
N THR A 100 -3.69 -6.16 -0.35
CA THR A 100 -4.19 -4.99 0.36
C THR A 100 -4.68 -5.37 1.75
N LEU A 101 -5.24 -4.40 2.49
CA LEU A 101 -5.79 -4.54 3.84
C LEU A 101 -7.13 -3.80 3.92
N ASP A 102 -8.26 -4.54 3.99
CA ASP A 102 -9.52 -3.99 4.50
C ASP A 102 -9.30 -3.79 6.00
N HIS A 103 -8.91 -2.58 6.39
CA HIS A 103 -8.57 -2.28 7.76
C HIS A 103 -9.78 -2.13 8.69
N ARG A 104 -10.99 -1.91 8.14
CA ARG A 104 -12.22 -1.97 8.94
C ARG A 104 -12.42 -3.38 9.50
N THR A 105 -12.08 -4.42 8.74
CA THR A 105 -12.03 -5.81 9.25
C THR A 105 -10.68 -6.17 9.88
N GLY A 106 -9.58 -5.60 9.39
CA GLY A 106 -8.20 -5.99 9.71
C GLY A 106 -7.70 -7.22 8.94
N MET A 107 -8.34 -7.55 7.82
CA MET A 107 -8.02 -8.70 6.99
C MET A 107 -7.31 -8.25 5.71
N SER A 108 -6.30 -8.99 5.27
CA SER A 108 -5.68 -8.75 3.96
C SER A 108 -6.48 -9.44 2.84
N ARG A 109 -6.47 -8.87 1.65
CA ARG A 109 -7.16 -9.42 0.46
C ARG A 109 -6.43 -9.00 -0.81
N TRP A 110 -6.70 -9.66 -1.93
CA TRP A 110 -6.16 -9.28 -3.24
C TRP A 110 -7.10 -8.27 -3.90
N GLN A 111 -6.57 -7.15 -4.36
CA GLN A 111 -7.32 -6.14 -5.12
C GLN A 111 -6.47 -5.65 -6.30
N PRO A 112 -7.08 -5.17 -7.40
CA PRO A 112 -6.33 -4.62 -8.52
C PRO A 112 -5.64 -3.29 -8.15
N VAL A 113 -4.45 -3.07 -8.71
CA VAL A 113 -3.87 -1.74 -8.88
C VAL A 113 -4.79 -0.93 -9.80
N GLN A 114 -5.14 0.28 -9.39
CA GLN A 114 -5.95 1.24 -10.16
C GLN A 114 -5.12 2.33 -10.83
N ALA A 115 -3.90 2.57 -10.35
CA ALA A 115 -2.93 3.49 -10.93
C ALA A 115 -1.54 3.26 -10.31
N VAL A 116 -0.47 3.55 -11.04
CA VAL A 116 0.92 3.50 -10.53
C VAL A 116 1.53 4.90 -10.61
N ASN A 117 1.29 5.72 -9.57
CA ASN A 117 1.74 7.11 -9.57
C ASN A 117 3.25 7.16 -9.29
N VAL A 118 4.04 7.67 -10.24
CA VAL A 118 5.51 7.80 -10.13
C VAL A 118 5.93 9.25 -10.36
N PHE A 119 6.51 9.86 -9.33
CA PHE A 119 6.97 11.24 -9.30
C PHE A 119 8.49 11.27 -9.54
N PRO A 120 9.02 12.19 -10.36
CA PRO A 120 10.38 12.12 -10.86
C PRO A 120 11.45 12.34 -9.78
N ALA A 121 12.67 11.91 -10.11
CA ALA A 121 13.86 12.08 -9.29
C ALA A 121 14.22 13.56 -9.12
N MET A 122 14.27 14.02 -7.87
CA MET A 122 14.75 15.34 -7.47
C MET A 122 15.00 15.37 -5.95
N PRO A 123 15.86 16.26 -5.43
CA PRO A 123 16.15 16.36 -4.01
C PRO A 123 14.90 16.64 -3.15
N ARG A 124 14.66 15.75 -2.19
CA ARG A 124 13.60 15.83 -1.17
C ARG A 124 14.17 15.34 0.17
N THR A 125 13.51 15.70 1.27
CA THR A 125 13.78 15.10 2.59
C THR A 125 12.72 14.06 2.89
N LEU A 126 13.11 12.80 2.98
CA LEU A 126 12.24 11.72 3.40
C LEU A 126 12.47 11.39 4.88
N VAL A 127 11.48 10.75 5.50
CA VAL A 127 11.55 10.21 6.86
C VAL A 127 11.79 8.71 6.74
N ARG A 128 12.91 8.25 7.30
CA ARG A 128 13.17 6.82 7.49
C ARG A 128 12.67 6.40 8.86
N MET A 129 12.04 5.24 8.93
CA MET A 129 11.79 4.53 10.19
C MET A 129 12.44 3.15 10.09
N GLN A 130 13.31 2.81 11.05
CA GLN A 130 14.12 1.60 11.03
C GLN A 130 14.06 0.84 12.37
N GLY A 131 13.76 -0.45 12.32
CA GLY A 131 13.82 -1.38 13.45
C GLY A 131 13.92 -2.82 12.97
N ARG A 132 14.02 -3.77 13.90
CA ARG A 132 14.29 -5.20 13.58
C ARG A 132 13.25 -5.86 12.65
N GLY A 133 12.02 -5.34 12.62
CA GLY A 133 10.93 -5.87 11.79
C GLY A 133 10.35 -4.87 10.80
N HIS A 134 11.00 -3.71 10.58
CA HIS A 134 10.46 -2.63 9.76
C HIS A 134 11.55 -1.68 9.25
N SER A 135 11.52 -1.37 7.96
CA SER A 135 12.29 -0.35 7.26
C SER A 135 11.34 0.36 6.30
N SER A 136 11.28 1.68 6.33
CA SER A 136 10.49 2.45 5.37
C SER A 136 11.09 3.82 5.18
N LEU A 137 11.21 4.30 3.94
CA LEU A 137 11.66 5.65 3.61
C LEU A 137 10.54 6.35 2.83
N THR A 138 9.94 7.38 3.45
CA THR A 138 8.63 7.90 3.03
C THR A 138 8.53 9.41 3.22
N THR A 139 7.55 10.09 2.62
CA THR A 139 7.32 11.51 2.94
C THR A 139 6.87 11.68 4.41
N SER A 140 7.03 12.89 4.99
CA SER A 140 6.41 13.20 6.30
C SER A 140 4.89 13.06 6.21
N GLU A 141 4.35 13.52 5.08
CA GLU A 141 2.98 13.34 4.62
C GLU A 141 2.83 11.99 3.89
N HIS A 142 3.29 10.92 4.55
CA HIS A 142 2.99 9.53 4.21
C HIS A 142 2.18 8.87 5.34
N ARG A 143 1.63 7.66 5.16
CA ARG A 143 0.33 7.37 5.79
C ARG A 143 0.02 5.90 6.11
N TRP A 144 -0.22 5.61 7.38
CA TRP A 144 0.01 4.28 7.95
C TRP A 144 -1.24 3.60 8.53
N PRO A 145 -1.72 2.43 8.02
CA PRO A 145 -2.50 1.46 8.78
C PRO A 145 -1.86 1.13 10.15
N VAL A 146 -2.47 1.58 11.24
CA VAL A 146 -2.03 1.37 12.63
C VAL A 146 -3.13 0.87 13.57
N GLU A 147 -2.71 0.12 14.57
CA GLU A 147 -3.49 -0.13 15.79
C GLU A 147 -2.95 0.75 16.92
N ARG A 148 -3.83 1.51 17.57
CA ARG A 148 -3.49 2.45 18.66
C ARG A 148 -4.16 2.00 19.95
N THR A 149 -3.38 1.84 21.01
CA THR A 149 -3.92 1.55 22.34
C THR A 149 -4.22 2.85 23.09
N GLU A 150 -5.51 3.12 23.30
CA GLU A 150 -6.02 4.28 24.04
C GLU A 150 -6.38 3.87 25.48
N GLY A 151 -6.37 4.82 26.43
CA GLY A 151 -6.82 4.58 27.81
C GLY A 151 -5.79 3.94 28.78
N LEU A 152 -4.50 3.85 28.41
CA LEU A 152 -3.43 3.21 29.21
C LEU A 152 -3.29 3.69 30.68
N HIS A 153 -3.83 4.86 31.04
CA HIS A 153 -3.81 5.43 32.38
C HIS A 153 -5.22 5.85 32.88
N GLY A 154 -6.28 5.30 32.25
CA GLY A 154 -7.67 5.57 32.64
C GLY A 154 -8.21 4.61 33.70
N PRO A 155 -9.41 4.88 34.26
CA PRO A 155 -10.10 3.99 35.19
C PRO A 155 -10.83 2.82 34.49
N VAL A 156 -10.69 2.69 33.17
CA VAL A 156 -11.31 1.67 32.31
C VAL A 156 -10.17 0.93 31.58
N PRO A 157 -10.28 -0.39 31.33
CA PRO A 157 -9.23 -1.14 30.63
C PRO A 157 -8.86 -0.53 29.27
N PRO A 158 -7.58 -0.57 28.86
CA PRO A 158 -7.14 0.03 27.60
C PRO A 158 -7.82 -0.61 26.39
N ALA A 159 -8.22 0.22 25.43
CA ALA A 159 -8.85 -0.23 24.18
C ALA A 159 -7.86 -0.09 23.03
N THR A 160 -7.54 -1.19 22.35
CA THR A 160 -6.86 -1.13 21.06
C THR A 160 -7.89 -0.79 20.00
N THR A 161 -7.76 0.37 19.40
CA THR A 161 -8.59 0.81 18.28
C THR A 161 -7.75 0.88 17.02
N ARG A 162 -8.38 0.53 15.90
CA ARG A 162 -7.84 0.82 14.58
C ARG A 162 -7.99 2.32 14.33
N ARG A 163 -6.86 2.99 14.10
CA ARG A 163 -6.75 4.45 14.09
C ARG A 163 -5.94 4.95 12.92
N TRP A 164 -6.28 6.13 12.44
CA TRP A 164 -5.91 6.67 11.15
C TRP A 164 -4.73 7.68 11.44
N ALA A 165 -3.46 7.46 10.97
CA ALA A 165 -2.24 8.31 11.22
C ALA A 165 -1.21 8.60 10.05
N THR A 166 -0.64 9.83 9.98
CA THR A 166 0.53 10.23 9.13
C THR A 166 1.89 9.76 9.69
N THR A 167 2.99 9.75 8.91
CA THR A 167 4.37 9.53 9.42
C THR A 167 4.78 10.59 10.44
N ALA A 168 4.44 11.86 10.19
CA ALA A 168 4.72 12.98 11.10
C ALA A 168 3.91 12.95 12.40
N THR A 169 2.78 12.23 12.42
CA THR A 169 1.82 12.14 13.53
C THR A 169 1.73 10.74 14.13
N LEU A 170 2.66 9.84 13.80
CA LEU A 170 2.84 8.59 14.51
C LEU A 170 3.27 8.90 15.94
N THR A 171 2.62 8.24 16.90
CA THR A 171 2.81 8.44 18.34
C THR A 171 3.36 7.17 18.99
N ARG A 172 3.79 7.29 20.25
CA ARG A 172 4.31 6.15 21.03
C ARG A 172 3.31 4.99 21.22
N THR A 173 2.01 5.23 21.11
CA THR A 173 0.99 4.17 21.25
C THR A 173 0.50 3.60 19.91
N ASP A 174 1.01 4.09 18.77
CA ASP A 174 0.71 3.53 17.45
C ASP A 174 1.57 2.31 17.15
N ARG A 175 0.95 1.30 16.54
CA ARG A 175 1.63 0.10 16.04
C ARG A 175 1.34 -0.10 14.56
N LEU A 176 2.38 -0.04 13.72
CA LEU A 176 2.30 -0.25 12.28
C LEU A 176 1.93 -1.70 11.99
N GLN A 177 1.00 -1.93 11.05
CA GLN A 177 0.61 -3.27 10.60
C GLN A 177 1.72 -3.89 9.74
N THR A 178 2.31 -5.00 10.19
CA THR A 178 3.37 -5.76 9.49
C THR A 178 2.94 -7.15 9.02
N ALA A 179 1.76 -7.61 9.43
CA ALA A 179 1.04 -8.74 8.82
C ALA A 179 -0.45 -8.68 9.17
N ALA A 180 -1.30 -9.30 8.34
CA ALA A 180 -2.73 -9.46 8.59
C ALA A 180 -3.22 -10.81 8.06
N PRO A 181 -4.26 -11.43 8.65
CA PRO A 181 -4.83 -12.68 8.14
C PRO A 181 -5.48 -12.46 6.77
N CYS A 182 -5.15 -13.29 5.78
CA CYS A 182 -5.71 -13.18 4.44
C CYS A 182 -7.13 -13.76 4.37
N ALA A 183 -8.08 -12.97 3.86
CA ALA A 183 -9.49 -13.33 3.70
C ALA A 183 -9.77 -14.25 2.50
N ASP A 184 -8.93 -14.16 1.46
CA ASP A 184 -9.16 -14.83 0.17
C ASP A 184 -8.53 -16.23 0.08
N LEU A 185 -7.96 -16.73 1.19
CA LEU A 185 -7.44 -18.09 1.23
C LEU A 185 -8.55 -19.13 1.03
N PRO A 186 -8.28 -20.22 0.29
CA PRO A 186 -9.16 -21.37 0.20
C PRO A 186 -9.58 -21.89 1.58
N ARG A 187 -10.89 -22.16 1.72
CA ARG A 187 -11.48 -22.78 2.92
C ARG A 187 -11.47 -24.30 2.86
N GLU A 188 -11.43 -24.86 1.65
CA GLU A 188 -11.40 -26.29 1.37
C GLU A 188 -10.04 -26.66 0.76
N ALA A 189 -9.51 -27.82 1.14
CA ALA A 189 -8.20 -28.29 0.71
C ALA A 189 -8.23 -28.80 -0.73
N LYS A 190 -7.55 -28.08 -1.64
CA LYS A 190 -7.34 -28.50 -3.04
C LYS A 190 -6.35 -29.68 -3.16
N TRP A 191 -5.42 -29.78 -2.21
CA TRP A 191 -4.32 -30.75 -2.18
C TRP A 191 -4.36 -31.58 -0.90
N THR A 192 -3.73 -32.75 -0.88
CA THR A 192 -3.55 -33.52 0.36
C THR A 192 -2.45 -32.91 1.22
N ASP A 193 -2.57 -33.03 2.54
CA ASP A 193 -1.53 -32.59 3.47
C ASP A 193 -0.21 -33.36 3.25
N ALA A 194 -0.28 -34.61 2.77
CA ALA A 194 0.87 -35.39 2.33
C ALA A 194 1.64 -34.71 1.19
N LEU A 195 0.97 -34.22 0.14
CA LEU A 195 1.63 -33.45 -0.92
C LEU A 195 2.27 -32.16 -0.38
N VAL A 196 1.59 -31.48 0.54
CA VAL A 196 2.11 -30.25 1.17
C VAL A 196 3.37 -30.52 2.01
N GLU A 197 3.39 -31.61 2.79
CA GLU A 197 4.60 -32.02 3.55
C GLU A 197 5.76 -32.46 2.64
N ALA A 198 5.47 -33.20 1.56
CA ALA A 198 6.50 -33.62 0.60
C ALA A 198 7.10 -32.42 -0.16
N VAL A 199 6.28 -31.45 -0.57
CA VAL A 199 6.75 -30.19 -1.18
C VAL A 199 7.56 -29.35 -0.17
N ALA A 200 7.14 -29.28 1.10
CA ALA A 200 7.89 -28.59 2.14
C ALA A 200 9.30 -29.17 2.34
N TRP A 201 9.42 -30.50 2.42
CA TRP A 201 10.71 -31.17 2.54
C TRP A 201 11.61 -30.97 1.30
N TYR A 202 11.04 -31.14 0.11
CA TYR A 202 11.78 -31.02 -1.16
C TYR A 202 12.31 -29.58 -1.41
N TRP A 203 11.60 -28.57 -0.91
CA TRP A 203 12.01 -27.16 -0.94
C TRP A 203 13.03 -26.78 0.15
N ALA A 204 12.94 -27.40 1.32
CA ALA A 204 13.94 -27.21 2.38
C ALA A 204 15.30 -27.83 1.99
N ASP A 205 15.30 -28.90 1.18
CA ASP A 205 16.47 -29.68 0.75
C ASP A 205 17.46 -29.99 1.89
N PRO A 206 16.98 -30.63 2.98
CA PRO A 206 17.78 -30.83 4.18
C PRO A 206 18.96 -31.76 3.91
N GLY A 207 20.12 -31.42 4.49
CA GLY A 207 21.25 -32.35 4.57
C GLY A 207 20.93 -33.58 5.44
N PRO A 208 21.82 -34.59 5.50
CA PRO A 208 21.61 -35.82 6.26
C PRO A 208 21.21 -35.56 7.73
N ASP A 209 21.89 -34.61 8.38
CA ASP A 209 21.65 -34.20 9.77
C ASP A 209 20.33 -33.42 9.95
N GLY A 210 19.70 -32.97 8.86
CA GLY A 210 18.56 -32.06 8.86
C GLY A 210 17.19 -32.69 9.11
N THR A 211 17.07 -34.02 9.07
CA THR A 211 15.78 -34.72 9.17
C THR A 211 15.70 -35.61 10.41
N GLY A 212 15.30 -35.03 11.55
CA GLY A 212 15.12 -35.78 12.81
C GLY A 212 13.95 -36.78 12.77
N LEU A 213 13.99 -37.79 13.65
CA LEU A 213 13.12 -38.99 13.62
C LEU A 213 11.61 -38.70 13.49
N HIS A 214 11.09 -37.65 14.14
CA HIS A 214 9.67 -37.29 14.04
C HIS A 214 9.29 -36.77 12.65
N THR A 215 10.12 -35.91 12.06
CA THR A 215 9.93 -35.38 10.71
C THR A 215 10.09 -36.48 9.67
N ALA A 216 11.08 -37.37 9.83
CA ALA A 216 11.25 -38.56 9.01
C ALA A 216 10.01 -39.48 9.06
N ALA A 217 9.41 -39.67 10.25
CA ALA A 217 8.21 -40.51 10.38
C ALA A 217 6.98 -39.94 9.66
N ARG A 218 6.82 -38.61 9.66
CA ARG A 218 5.75 -37.92 8.92
C ARG A 218 5.99 -37.96 7.41
N LEU A 219 7.21 -37.62 6.96
CA LEU A 219 7.58 -37.65 5.55
C LEU A 219 7.39 -39.04 4.94
N ARG A 220 7.75 -40.12 5.66
CA ARG A 220 7.50 -41.49 5.20
C ARG A 220 6.01 -41.77 4.95
N ALA A 221 5.12 -41.27 5.81
CA ALA A 221 3.68 -41.40 5.61
C ALA A 221 3.20 -40.56 4.41
N ALA A 222 3.71 -39.34 4.26
CA ALA A 222 3.42 -38.47 3.13
C ALA A 222 3.86 -39.07 1.78
N LEU A 223 5.06 -39.66 1.71
CA LEU A 223 5.58 -40.31 0.51
C LEU A 223 4.82 -41.61 0.17
N HIS A 224 4.34 -42.36 1.16
CA HIS A 224 3.46 -43.53 0.93
C HIS A 224 2.07 -43.15 0.38
N ASP A 225 1.52 -41.99 0.74
CA ASP A 225 0.26 -41.46 0.20
C ASP A 225 0.46 -40.89 -1.22
N LEU A 226 1.60 -40.23 -1.45
CA LEU A 226 1.93 -39.56 -2.72
C LEU A 226 2.30 -40.52 -3.85
N VAL A 227 3.04 -41.61 -3.56
CA VAL A 227 3.49 -42.59 -4.57
C VAL A 227 3.32 -44.02 -4.06
N SER A 228 2.57 -44.83 -4.81
CA SER A 228 2.00 -46.09 -4.32
C SER A 228 2.99 -47.26 -4.28
N GLU A 229 4.01 -47.28 -5.14
CA GLU A 229 5.02 -48.34 -5.15
C GLU A 229 6.26 -47.98 -4.30
N PRO A 230 6.78 -48.90 -3.46
CA PRO A 230 8.05 -48.72 -2.75
C PRO A 230 9.29 -48.59 -3.64
N SER A 231 9.15 -48.73 -4.96
CA SER A 231 10.19 -48.47 -5.96
C SER A 231 10.47 -46.98 -6.17
N HIS A 232 9.53 -46.09 -5.80
CA HIS A 232 9.61 -44.66 -6.08
C HIS A 232 10.47 -43.85 -5.11
N TRP A 233 10.86 -44.39 -3.95
CA TRP A 233 11.76 -43.74 -3.01
C TRP A 233 12.51 -44.74 -2.12
N GLU A 234 13.66 -44.32 -1.59
CA GLU A 234 14.50 -45.06 -0.66
C GLU A 234 14.67 -44.23 0.64
N GLU A 235 14.61 -44.88 1.81
CA GLU A 235 14.92 -44.28 3.10
C GLU A 235 16.19 -44.93 3.66
N ILE A 236 17.22 -44.12 3.91
CA ILE A 236 18.51 -44.54 4.45
C ILE A 236 18.63 -43.96 5.85
N ARG A 237 18.97 -44.81 6.84
CA ARG A 237 19.13 -44.43 8.24
C ARG A 237 20.53 -44.73 8.72
N GLU A 238 21.21 -43.72 9.24
CA GLU A 238 22.54 -43.82 9.84
C GLU A 238 22.49 -43.14 11.21
N ASP A 239 22.58 -43.93 12.28
CA ASP A 239 22.40 -43.52 13.69
C ASP A 239 21.16 -42.64 13.96
N GLU A 240 21.31 -41.33 14.22
CA GLU A 240 20.19 -40.40 14.46
C GLU A 240 19.68 -39.71 13.18
N HIS A 241 20.29 -39.98 12.03
CA HIS A 241 20.05 -39.30 10.76
C HIS A 241 19.15 -40.12 9.83
N THR A 242 18.44 -39.45 8.92
CA THR A 242 17.61 -40.11 7.92
C THR A 242 17.60 -39.34 6.60
N GLU A 243 18.13 -39.94 5.53
CA GLU A 243 18.07 -39.44 4.17
C GLU A 243 16.89 -40.10 3.43
N PHE A 244 16.15 -39.32 2.65
CA PHE A 244 15.16 -39.83 1.71
C PHE A 244 15.61 -39.51 0.28
N ARG A 245 15.65 -40.52 -0.59
CA ARG A 245 15.98 -40.37 -2.01
C ARG A 245 14.74 -40.66 -2.84
N LEU A 246 14.44 -39.78 -3.81
CA LEU A 246 13.30 -39.93 -4.70
C LEU A 246 13.73 -40.45 -6.08
N SER A 247 12.87 -41.26 -6.69
CA SER A 247 12.93 -41.58 -8.12
C SER A 247 12.65 -40.33 -8.97
N GLY A 248 13.03 -40.37 -10.25
CA GLY A 248 12.71 -39.30 -11.21
C GLY A 248 11.21 -39.03 -11.31
N GLU A 249 10.40 -40.09 -11.37
CA GLU A 249 8.93 -39.98 -11.46
C GLU A 249 8.30 -39.36 -10.21
N ALA A 250 8.79 -39.71 -9.00
CA ALA A 250 8.35 -39.05 -7.76
C ALA A 250 8.81 -37.58 -7.70
N THR A 251 9.99 -37.27 -8.23
CA THR A 251 10.53 -35.91 -8.29
C THR A 251 9.73 -35.03 -9.26
N GLU A 252 9.31 -35.58 -10.41
CA GLU A 252 8.43 -34.90 -11.37
C GLU A 252 7.09 -34.47 -10.75
N VAL A 253 6.55 -35.22 -9.78
CA VAL A 253 5.32 -34.82 -9.08
C VAL A 253 5.56 -33.55 -8.26
N LEU A 254 6.72 -33.43 -7.61
CA LEU A 254 7.07 -32.28 -6.77
C LEU A 254 7.50 -31.06 -7.60
N GLU A 255 8.25 -31.24 -8.69
CA GLU A 255 8.65 -30.19 -9.64
C GLU A 255 7.44 -29.46 -10.26
N ARG A 256 6.28 -30.10 -10.37
CA ARG A 256 5.02 -29.45 -10.83
C ARG A 256 4.47 -28.41 -9.87
N HIS A 257 4.87 -28.46 -8.60
CA HIS A 257 4.42 -27.56 -7.53
C HIS A 257 5.53 -26.64 -7.01
N ALA A 258 6.77 -27.13 -7.02
CA ALA A 258 7.98 -26.40 -6.67
C ALA A 258 9.07 -26.55 -7.74
N PRO A 259 8.93 -25.90 -8.92
CA PRO A 259 9.94 -25.91 -9.98
C PRO A 259 11.32 -25.50 -9.47
N ALA A 260 12.36 -26.27 -9.80
CA ALA A 260 13.72 -26.10 -9.29
C ALA A 260 13.75 -25.96 -7.74
N ARG A 261 12.90 -26.74 -7.05
CA ARG A 261 12.68 -26.74 -5.59
C ARG A 261 12.07 -25.46 -4.99
N VAL A 262 11.51 -24.54 -5.78
CA VAL A 262 10.86 -23.32 -5.26
C VAL A 262 9.33 -23.36 -5.46
N PRO A 263 8.51 -23.45 -4.40
CA PRO A 263 7.06 -23.47 -4.51
C PRO A 263 6.50 -22.24 -5.24
N GLY A 264 5.72 -22.47 -6.29
CA GLY A 264 5.17 -21.40 -7.12
C GLY A 264 4.11 -20.55 -6.39
N PRO A 265 4.02 -19.23 -6.62
CA PRO A 265 3.00 -18.35 -6.00
C PRO A 265 1.56 -18.86 -6.18
N ALA A 266 1.23 -19.40 -7.35
CA ALA A 266 -0.09 -19.99 -7.62
C ALA A 266 -0.35 -21.29 -6.84
N PHE A 267 0.68 -22.07 -6.49
CA PHE A 267 0.53 -23.20 -5.57
C PHE A 267 0.28 -22.69 -4.15
N LEU A 268 1.10 -21.73 -3.67
CA LEU A 268 0.98 -21.13 -2.34
C LEU A 268 -0.38 -20.44 -2.11
N ARG A 269 -0.89 -19.67 -3.09
CA ARG A 269 -2.25 -19.08 -3.07
C ARG A 269 -3.36 -20.13 -3.05
N SER A 270 -3.10 -21.36 -3.53
CA SER A 270 -4.07 -22.46 -3.56
C SER A 270 -4.08 -23.33 -2.30
N LEU A 271 -3.19 -23.07 -1.33
CA LEU A 271 -3.19 -23.75 -0.04
C LEU A 271 -4.21 -23.12 0.91
N THR A 272 -4.89 -23.96 1.70
CA THR A 272 -5.69 -23.44 2.83
C THR A 272 -4.80 -22.81 3.89
N ARG A 273 -5.41 -22.03 4.80
CA ARG A 273 -4.72 -21.48 5.97
C ARG A 273 -3.95 -22.54 6.78
N ALA A 274 -4.56 -23.70 7.03
CA ALA A 274 -3.93 -24.80 7.75
C ALA A 274 -2.76 -25.40 6.97
N GLN A 275 -2.87 -25.49 5.64
CA GLN A 275 -1.81 -26.01 4.77
C GLN A 275 -0.62 -25.06 4.62
N LEU A 276 -0.84 -23.74 4.65
CA LEU A 276 0.25 -22.77 4.76
C LEU A 276 0.98 -22.89 6.10
N ASP A 277 0.24 -23.00 7.21
CA ASP A 277 0.85 -23.21 8.53
C ASP A 277 1.61 -24.54 8.59
N LEU A 278 1.09 -25.60 7.98
CA LEU A 278 1.73 -26.91 7.81
C LEU A 278 3.06 -26.81 7.03
N LEU A 279 3.01 -26.23 5.83
CA LEU A 279 4.17 -26.03 4.94
C LEU A 279 5.31 -25.30 5.67
N LEU A 280 4.99 -24.14 6.26
CA LEU A 280 5.94 -23.29 6.99
C LEU A 280 6.52 -24.00 8.22
N ASN A 281 5.70 -24.76 8.96
CA ASN A 281 6.14 -25.45 10.16
C ASN A 281 6.99 -26.70 9.83
N THR A 282 6.73 -27.38 8.72
CA THR A 282 7.56 -28.51 8.25
C THR A 282 8.94 -28.02 7.77
N VAL A 283 9.00 -26.94 6.98
CA VAL A 283 10.28 -26.29 6.62
C VAL A 283 11.04 -25.82 7.88
N GLY A 284 10.35 -25.18 8.83
CA GLY A 284 10.95 -24.73 10.09
C GLY A 284 11.40 -25.84 11.04
N ALA A 285 11.01 -27.09 10.80
CA ALA A 285 11.39 -28.27 11.57
C ALA A 285 12.49 -29.12 10.90
N LEU A 286 13.02 -28.67 9.76
CA LEU A 286 14.15 -29.28 9.05
C LEU A 286 15.40 -28.43 9.24
N GLY A 287 16.55 -29.06 9.49
CA GLY A 287 17.83 -28.35 9.61
C GLY A 287 18.36 -27.89 8.25
N PRO A 288 18.87 -26.64 8.11
CA PRO A 288 19.23 -25.67 9.14
C PRO A 288 18.13 -24.62 9.47
N GLY A 289 16.87 -24.89 9.14
CA GLY A 289 15.75 -23.94 9.24
C GLY A 289 15.52 -23.15 7.94
N PRO A 290 14.69 -22.09 7.97
CA PRO A 290 14.31 -21.33 6.76
C PRO A 290 15.45 -20.42 6.27
N SER A 291 16.46 -21.02 5.64
CA SER A 291 17.63 -20.34 5.08
C SER A 291 18.12 -21.00 3.78
N TRP A 292 18.27 -20.22 2.71
CA TRP A 292 18.60 -20.70 1.36
C TRP A 292 19.68 -19.86 0.69
N ARG A 293 20.46 -20.46 -0.22
CA ARG A 293 21.32 -19.69 -1.14
C ARG A 293 20.53 -19.02 -2.27
N SER A 294 19.33 -19.51 -2.57
CA SER A 294 18.43 -18.92 -3.56
C SER A 294 17.57 -17.83 -2.90
N ARG A 295 17.64 -16.59 -3.42
CA ARG A 295 16.73 -15.52 -3.01
C ARG A 295 15.27 -15.89 -3.29
N ALA A 296 14.99 -16.51 -4.44
CA ALA A 296 13.64 -16.90 -4.83
C ALA A 296 13.01 -17.91 -3.85
N ALA A 297 13.81 -18.83 -3.29
CA ALA A 297 13.35 -19.76 -2.26
C ALA A 297 12.97 -19.04 -0.95
N ALA A 298 13.75 -18.02 -0.55
CA ALA A 298 13.46 -17.20 0.62
C ALA A 298 12.28 -16.23 0.39
N ASP A 299 12.18 -15.63 -0.79
CA ASP A 299 11.05 -14.80 -1.22
C ASP A 299 9.73 -15.61 -1.21
N ALA A 300 9.75 -16.88 -1.65
CA ALA A 300 8.62 -17.80 -1.56
C ALA A 300 8.22 -18.13 -0.11
N PHE A 301 9.19 -18.22 0.82
CA PHE A 301 8.88 -18.40 2.25
C PHE A 301 8.28 -17.13 2.85
N GLN A 302 8.76 -15.94 2.45
CA GLN A 302 8.15 -14.68 2.87
C GLN A 302 6.73 -14.53 2.32
N PHE A 303 6.48 -14.91 1.06
CA PHE A 303 5.16 -14.97 0.44
C PHE A 303 4.20 -15.88 1.21
N ALA A 304 4.62 -17.12 1.50
CA ALA A 304 3.83 -18.08 2.27
C ALA A 304 3.57 -17.59 3.71
N ALA A 305 4.55 -16.96 4.36
CA ALA A 305 4.41 -16.38 5.69
C ALA A 305 3.39 -15.23 5.72
N VAL A 306 3.43 -14.33 4.72
CA VAL A 306 2.48 -13.22 4.56
C VAL A 306 1.06 -13.73 4.33
N LEU A 307 0.86 -14.73 3.46
CA LEU A 307 -0.45 -15.38 3.28
C LEU A 307 -0.93 -16.04 4.58
N ALA A 308 -0.03 -16.68 5.32
CA ALA A 308 -0.27 -17.17 6.67
C ALA A 308 -0.38 -16.05 7.74
N GLY A 309 -0.51 -14.77 7.36
CA GLY A 309 -0.65 -13.64 8.28
C GLY A 309 0.43 -13.56 9.35
N ARG A 310 1.61 -14.16 9.11
CA ARG A 310 2.79 -14.10 9.97
C ARG A 310 3.64 -12.92 9.49
N SER A 311 4.14 -12.10 10.40
CA SER A 311 5.16 -11.11 10.01
C SER A 311 6.45 -11.85 9.62
N SER A 312 7.31 -11.21 8.84
CA SER A 312 8.55 -11.86 8.39
C SER A 312 9.60 -10.83 7.98
N THR A 313 10.81 -10.99 8.49
CA THR A 313 12.01 -10.27 8.02
C THR A 313 12.84 -11.22 7.16
N LEU A 314 13.19 -10.79 5.94
CA LEU A 314 14.15 -11.42 5.05
C LEU A 314 15.52 -10.73 5.23
N GLU A 315 16.54 -11.49 5.61
CA GLU A 315 17.91 -10.99 5.79
C GLU A 315 18.88 -11.72 4.85
N ASN A 316 20.00 -11.09 4.46
CA ASN A 316 21.09 -11.75 3.75
C ASN A 316 22.41 -11.59 4.50
N THR A 317 23.09 -12.71 4.77
CA THR A 317 24.41 -12.75 5.38
C THR A 317 25.30 -13.65 4.53
N ASP A 318 26.39 -13.10 3.98
CA ASP A 318 27.38 -13.81 3.15
C ASP A 318 26.77 -14.68 2.02
N GLY A 319 25.69 -14.18 1.40
CA GLY A 319 24.99 -14.88 0.32
C GLY A 319 24.00 -15.97 0.77
N LEU A 320 23.80 -16.16 2.08
CA LEU A 320 22.70 -16.94 2.64
C LEU A 320 21.51 -16.01 2.95
N TRP A 321 20.35 -16.31 2.37
CA TRP A 321 19.09 -15.63 2.63
C TRP A 321 18.31 -16.36 3.72
N SER A 322 18.03 -15.70 4.84
CA SER A 322 17.31 -16.27 5.98
C SER A 322 16.00 -15.52 6.20
N VAL A 323 14.90 -16.22 6.47
CA VAL A 323 13.61 -15.58 6.81
C VAL A 323 13.28 -15.86 8.27
N SER A 324 13.11 -14.79 9.05
CA SER A 324 12.62 -14.86 10.44
C SER A 324 11.10 -14.61 10.48
N PRO A 325 10.25 -15.65 10.56
CA PRO A 325 8.82 -15.48 10.77
C PRO A 325 8.51 -15.03 12.20
N GLY A 326 7.55 -14.12 12.35
CA GLY A 326 7.12 -13.54 13.61
C GLY A 326 5.63 -13.77 13.89
N THR A 327 5.31 -13.98 15.16
CA THR A 327 3.92 -14.07 15.67
C THR A 327 3.29 -12.71 15.97
N ARG A 328 4.09 -11.63 15.97
CA ARG A 328 3.61 -10.26 16.18
C ARG A 328 3.21 -9.66 14.83
N THR A 329 1.94 -9.33 14.65
CA THR A 329 1.40 -8.69 13.44
C THR A 329 1.67 -7.19 13.34
N THR A 330 2.21 -6.57 14.40
CA THR A 330 2.44 -5.11 14.46
C THR A 330 3.75 -4.74 15.16
N THR A 331 4.33 -3.57 14.82
CA THR A 331 5.53 -2.99 15.47
C THR A 331 5.27 -1.57 16.00
N GLY A 332 5.77 -1.23 17.18
CA GLY A 332 5.52 0.06 17.85
C GLY A 332 6.27 1.24 17.22
N ALA A 333 5.54 2.22 16.70
CA ALA A 333 6.05 3.23 15.77
C ALA A 333 7.14 4.17 16.34
N GLN A 334 7.12 4.46 17.65
CA GLN A 334 8.20 5.21 18.34
C GLN A 334 8.90 4.40 19.45
N GLU A 335 8.45 3.17 19.74
CA GLU A 335 9.05 2.33 20.79
C GLU A 335 10.02 1.27 20.24
N GLU A 336 9.84 0.85 18.99
CA GLU A 336 10.63 -0.19 18.33
C GLU A 336 11.44 0.33 17.13
N LEU A 337 11.16 1.56 16.66
CA LEU A 337 11.76 2.14 15.45
C LEU A 337 12.59 3.39 15.80
N ALA A 338 13.79 3.47 15.23
CA ALA A 338 14.56 4.71 15.15
C ALA A 338 14.07 5.52 13.93
N THR A 339 13.80 6.80 14.12
CA THR A 339 13.29 7.69 13.07
C THR A 339 14.35 8.74 12.71
N THR A 340 14.74 8.77 11.43
CA THR A 340 15.70 9.73 10.87
C THR A 340 15.07 10.54 9.73
N ARG A 341 15.59 11.74 9.49
CA ARG A 341 15.30 12.51 8.26
C ARG A 341 16.51 12.42 7.34
N GLU A 342 16.30 11.92 6.13
CA GLU A 342 17.36 11.57 5.20
C GLU A 342 17.14 12.32 3.86
N PRO A 343 18.19 12.93 3.29
CA PRO A 343 18.11 13.51 1.96
C PRO A 343 18.01 12.38 0.93
N TYR A 344 17.12 12.56 -0.04
CA TYR A 344 16.81 11.55 -1.05
C TYR A 344 16.53 12.22 -2.39
N GLU A 345 17.19 11.74 -3.45
CA GLU A 345 17.14 12.35 -4.78
C GLU A 345 16.43 11.48 -5.83
N GLY A 346 16.06 10.25 -5.47
CA GLY A 346 15.35 9.31 -6.34
C GLY A 346 13.89 9.68 -6.59
N ARG A 347 13.22 8.87 -7.42
CA ARG A 347 11.77 8.95 -7.64
C ARG A 347 11.03 8.63 -6.36
N ILE A 348 9.82 9.16 -6.22
CA ILE A 348 8.88 8.69 -5.19
C ILE A 348 7.62 8.19 -5.86
N TRP A 349 6.94 7.21 -5.28
CA TRP A 349 5.79 6.55 -5.91
C TRP A 349 4.69 6.19 -4.92
N CYS A 350 3.51 5.88 -5.43
CA CYS A 350 2.45 5.21 -4.67
C CYS A 350 1.36 4.63 -5.59
N PRO A 351 0.99 3.35 -5.49
CA PRO A 351 -0.11 2.77 -6.23
C PRO A 351 -1.48 3.13 -5.61
N SER A 352 -2.50 3.28 -6.45
CA SER A 352 -3.91 3.36 -6.02
C SER A 352 -4.53 1.97 -5.98
N THR A 353 -5.40 1.68 -5.01
CA THR A 353 -6.12 0.41 -4.87
C THR A 353 -7.52 0.63 -4.27
N PRO A 354 -8.51 -0.26 -4.43
CA PRO A 354 -9.86 -0.10 -3.87
C PRO A 354 -9.95 -0.16 -2.34
N ASP A 355 -9.16 -1.00 -1.69
CA ASP A 355 -8.91 -0.94 -0.24
C ASP A 355 -8.10 0.29 0.17
N THR A 356 -7.49 0.93 -0.83
CA THR A 356 -6.58 2.06 -0.76
C THR A 356 -5.26 1.80 -0.04
N THR A 357 -5.14 0.64 0.60
CA THR A 357 -3.92 0.04 1.15
C THR A 357 -3.28 -0.91 0.16
N TRP A 358 -1.99 -1.16 0.33
CA TRP A 358 -1.20 -2.14 -0.43
C TRP A 358 -0.04 -2.59 0.44
N LEU A 359 0.38 -3.84 0.31
CA LEU A 359 1.46 -4.42 1.10
C LEU A 359 2.82 -4.09 0.48
N ALA A 360 3.55 -3.23 1.18
CA ALA A 360 4.91 -2.83 0.87
C ALA A 360 5.94 -3.78 1.48
N ARG A 361 7.10 -3.90 0.81
CA ARG A 361 8.34 -4.44 1.38
C ARG A 361 9.50 -3.50 1.14
N ARG A 362 10.38 -3.33 2.14
CA ARG A 362 11.64 -2.59 1.98
C ARG A 362 12.69 -3.15 2.94
N GLU A 363 13.94 -3.27 2.47
CA GLU A 363 15.05 -3.92 3.19
C GLU A 363 14.64 -5.27 3.82
N GLY A 364 13.83 -6.05 3.11
CA GLY A 364 13.34 -7.36 3.55
C GLY A 364 12.23 -7.35 4.61
N THR A 365 11.72 -6.18 5.04
CA THR A 365 10.65 -6.02 6.04
C THR A 365 9.32 -5.56 5.39
N VAL A 366 8.16 -5.81 6.02
CA VAL A 366 6.83 -5.83 5.35
C VAL A 366 5.75 -5.01 6.11
N TYR A 367 4.91 -4.21 5.42
CA TYR A 367 3.90 -3.25 5.98
C TYR A 367 2.87 -2.71 4.93
N PHE A 368 2.00 -1.70 5.20
CA PHE A 368 0.92 -1.21 4.27
C PHE A 368 0.73 0.38 4.14
N THR A 369 0.15 1.03 3.05
CA THR A 369 -0.05 2.57 2.87
C THR A 369 -1.17 3.22 1.91
N GLY A 370 -1.11 4.42 1.18
CA GLY A 370 -2.23 5.14 0.40
C GLY A 370 -2.05 6.54 -0.39
N ASN A 371 -3.13 7.20 -0.98
CA ASN A 371 -3.26 8.29 -2.08
C ASN A 371 -4.42 9.44 -1.99
N SER A 372 -4.72 10.35 -3.01
CA SER A 372 -5.04 11.87 -2.95
C SER A 372 -6.43 12.66 -3.28
N PHE A 373 -6.61 13.72 -4.16
CA PHE A 373 -7.43 15.00 -3.87
C PHE A 373 -8.32 15.83 -4.93
N MET A 374 -9.63 15.63 -5.27
CA MET A 374 -10.37 16.12 -6.51
C MET A 374 -11.50 17.27 -6.50
N ALA A 375 -11.78 17.97 -7.65
CA ALA A 375 -12.93 18.86 -8.09
C ALA A 375 -13.35 18.68 -9.60
N CYS A 376 -14.62 18.86 -10.03
CA CYS A 376 -15.18 18.04 -11.15
C CYS A 376 -15.74 18.65 -12.47
N ALA A 377 -15.89 17.75 -13.47
CA ALA A 377 -16.37 17.95 -14.85
C ALA A 377 -17.77 18.57 -15.03
N HIS A 378 -18.60 18.64 -13.98
CA HIS A 378 -19.94 19.25 -14.04
C HIS A 378 -19.96 20.72 -13.57
N GLY A 379 -18.76 21.28 -13.38
CA GLY A 379 -18.53 22.58 -12.79
C GLY A 379 -18.80 22.64 -11.29
N ASN A 380 -18.81 21.50 -10.58
CA ASN A 380 -18.92 21.51 -9.12
C ASN A 380 -17.52 21.58 -8.49
N VAL A 381 -17.34 22.55 -7.60
CA VAL A 381 -16.18 22.62 -6.71
C VAL A 381 -16.55 21.84 -5.45
N MET A 382 -15.84 20.76 -5.15
CA MET A 382 -16.07 20.00 -3.93
C MET A 382 -14.98 20.28 -2.92
N GLU A 383 -15.36 20.72 -1.72
CA GLU A 383 -14.39 21.07 -0.68
C GLU A 383 -13.57 19.83 -0.26
N GLY A 384 -12.25 20.00 -0.12
CA GLY A 384 -11.36 19.00 0.47
C GLY A 384 -10.87 19.42 1.85
N ARG A 385 -9.59 19.82 1.93
CA ARG A 385 -9.03 20.44 3.15
C ARG A 385 -9.70 21.78 3.52
N GLY A 386 -10.32 22.46 2.56
CA GLY A 386 -11.03 23.72 2.79
C GLY A 386 -10.15 24.98 2.92
N PRO A 387 -10.78 26.16 3.03
CA PRO A 387 -10.09 27.43 3.23
C PRO A 387 -9.47 27.53 4.63
N PHE A 388 -8.39 28.32 4.75
CA PHE A 388 -7.60 28.55 5.96
C PHE A 388 -6.96 27.30 6.59
N ARG A 389 -6.57 26.33 5.75
CA ARG A 389 -6.02 25.04 6.18
C ARG A 389 -4.76 24.68 5.42
N THR A 390 -3.81 24.09 6.13
CA THR A 390 -2.57 23.56 5.55
C THR A 390 -2.90 22.45 4.55
N GLN A 391 -2.57 22.65 3.28
CA GLN A 391 -2.70 21.65 2.22
C GLN A 391 -1.65 20.53 2.38
N ALA A 392 -1.69 19.46 1.59
CA ALA A 392 -0.50 18.61 1.42
C ALA A 392 -0.30 18.05 0.00
N ALA A 393 -0.83 18.72 -1.03
CA ALA A 393 -0.67 18.30 -2.43
C ALA A 393 0.58 18.87 -3.12
N GLN A 394 1.06 20.07 -2.76
CA GLN A 394 2.22 20.74 -3.38
C GLN A 394 3.37 20.98 -2.38
N PRO A 395 4.41 20.12 -2.33
CA PRO A 395 5.61 20.38 -1.54
C PRO A 395 6.23 21.73 -1.90
N GLY A 396 6.42 22.61 -0.91
CA GLY A 396 6.86 24.00 -1.10
C GLY A 396 5.73 25.04 -1.12
N GLY A 397 4.52 24.68 -1.58
CA GLY A 397 3.34 25.58 -1.61
C GLY A 397 2.28 25.30 -0.53
N ASN A 398 2.37 24.20 0.21
CA ASN A 398 1.29 23.66 1.06
C ASN A 398 0.72 24.59 2.17
N THR A 399 1.47 25.59 2.63
CA THR A 399 1.01 26.59 3.62
C THR A 399 0.71 27.95 3.00
N THR A 400 1.02 28.15 1.71
CA THR A 400 0.94 29.47 1.06
C THR A 400 0.00 29.52 -0.14
N HIS A 401 -0.27 28.39 -0.80
CA HIS A 401 -1.23 28.28 -1.90
C HIS A 401 -2.33 27.25 -1.58
N TYR A 402 -3.54 27.46 -2.10
CA TYR A 402 -4.60 26.42 -2.08
C TYR A 402 -4.37 25.37 -3.18
N SER A 403 -5.05 24.23 -3.09
CA SER A 403 -4.95 23.12 -4.04
C SER A 403 -6.30 22.80 -4.68
N VAL A 404 -6.33 22.49 -5.98
CA VAL A 404 -7.47 21.88 -6.66
C VAL A 404 -6.96 20.82 -7.64
N THR A 405 -7.44 19.58 -7.56
CA THR A 405 -7.14 18.55 -8.57
C THR A 405 -8.33 18.41 -9.48
N LEU A 406 -8.14 18.51 -10.79
CA LEU A 406 -9.19 18.23 -11.76
C LEU A 406 -9.59 16.75 -11.70
N ALA A 407 -10.90 16.48 -11.78
CA ALA A 407 -11.53 15.16 -11.88
C ALA A 407 -11.29 14.45 -13.22
N THR A 408 -10.07 14.56 -13.72
CA THR A 408 -9.66 14.21 -15.07
C THR A 408 -8.29 13.56 -15.01
N GLY A 409 -8.12 12.47 -15.77
CA GLY A 409 -6.82 11.92 -16.08
C GLY A 409 -6.08 12.70 -17.18
N PRO A 410 -5.08 12.08 -17.83
CA PRO A 410 -4.33 12.68 -18.94
C PRO A 410 -5.12 12.84 -20.26
N ASN A 411 -6.24 12.14 -20.43
CA ASN A 411 -7.04 12.11 -21.66
C ASN A 411 -8.54 12.41 -21.44
N ASP A 412 -9.02 12.44 -20.20
CA ASP A 412 -10.34 12.94 -19.85
C ASP A 412 -10.55 14.40 -20.33
N THR A 413 -11.74 14.70 -20.87
CA THR A 413 -12.07 16.05 -21.33
C THR A 413 -12.19 17.02 -20.16
N ILE A 414 -11.37 18.08 -20.16
CA ILE A 414 -11.50 19.21 -19.23
C ILE A 414 -12.65 20.10 -19.74
N THR A 415 -13.80 20.03 -19.08
CA THR A 415 -15.02 20.70 -19.57
C THR A 415 -15.00 22.22 -19.34
N PRO A 416 -15.71 23.02 -20.17
CA PRO A 416 -15.90 24.45 -19.92
C PRO A 416 -16.47 24.74 -18.53
N GLU A 417 -17.40 23.91 -18.05
CA GLU A 417 -18.00 23.99 -16.73
C GLU A 417 -16.96 23.79 -15.62
N GLN A 418 -16.04 22.84 -15.77
CA GLN A 418 -14.95 22.60 -14.82
C GLN A 418 -13.90 23.71 -14.85
N ILE A 419 -13.60 24.26 -16.02
CA ILE A 419 -12.74 25.44 -16.16
C ILE A 419 -13.36 26.61 -15.40
N ASN A 420 -14.65 26.88 -15.61
CA ASN A 420 -15.34 27.96 -14.91
C ASN A 420 -15.40 27.73 -13.40
N ALA A 421 -15.60 26.49 -12.93
CA ALA A 421 -15.57 26.15 -11.51
C ALA A 421 -14.21 26.45 -10.85
N VAL A 422 -13.10 26.20 -11.54
CA VAL A 422 -11.75 26.58 -11.06
C VAL A 422 -11.58 28.10 -11.05
N ARG A 423 -12.11 28.82 -12.04
CA ARG A 423 -12.12 30.30 -12.05
C ARG A 423 -12.94 30.87 -10.89
N GLN A 424 -14.16 30.39 -10.67
CA GLN A 424 -15.03 30.81 -9.56
C GLN A 424 -14.37 30.55 -8.21
N LEU A 425 -13.81 29.33 -8.01
CA LEU A 425 -13.05 28.99 -6.80
C LEU A 425 -11.91 29.98 -6.56
N ARG A 426 -11.13 30.31 -7.59
CA ARG A 426 -10.05 31.29 -7.51
C ARG A 426 -10.57 32.68 -7.15
N GLU A 427 -11.52 33.23 -7.91
CA GLU A 427 -12.05 34.58 -7.69
C GLU A 427 -12.68 34.76 -6.30
N TRP A 428 -13.31 33.71 -5.78
CA TRP A 428 -13.84 33.68 -4.41
C TRP A 428 -12.74 33.52 -3.35
N LEU A 429 -11.67 32.75 -3.60
CA LEU A 429 -10.50 32.69 -2.73
C LEU A 429 -9.67 34.00 -2.73
N MET A 430 -9.90 34.91 -3.68
CA MET A 430 -9.31 36.26 -3.73
C MET A 430 -10.10 37.30 -2.89
N GLU A 431 -11.22 36.93 -2.26
CA GLU A 431 -12.03 37.81 -1.39
C GLU A 431 -11.22 38.44 -0.22
N PRO A 432 -11.63 39.58 0.37
CA PRO A 432 -10.90 40.26 1.45
C PRO A 432 -10.66 39.48 2.76
N SER A 433 -11.20 38.27 2.89
CA SER A 433 -11.01 37.34 4.01
C SER A 433 -9.95 36.28 3.70
N SER A 434 -10.04 35.66 2.52
CA SER A 434 -9.22 34.57 2.00
C SER A 434 -7.99 35.10 1.26
N SER A 435 -8.16 36.08 0.38
CA SER A 435 -7.15 36.96 -0.23
C SER A 435 -5.89 36.28 -0.74
N ILE A 436 -6.01 35.19 -1.52
CA ILE A 436 -4.86 34.78 -2.36
C ILE A 436 -4.54 35.84 -3.42
N ASP A 437 -3.27 35.89 -3.82
CA ASP A 437 -2.89 36.49 -5.10
C ASP A 437 -3.62 35.79 -6.27
N GLY A 438 -3.78 36.53 -7.38
CA GLY A 438 -4.45 36.01 -8.59
C GLY A 438 -3.67 34.94 -9.35
N ALA A 439 -2.45 34.57 -8.92
CA ALA A 439 -1.64 33.52 -9.51
C ALA A 439 -2.36 32.16 -9.54
N VAL A 440 -2.34 31.53 -10.72
CA VAL A 440 -2.60 30.10 -10.89
C VAL A 440 -1.32 29.45 -11.34
N LEU A 441 -1.00 28.31 -10.73
CA LEU A 441 0.19 27.51 -11.02
C LEU A 441 -0.22 26.04 -11.20
N GLY A 442 0.54 25.28 -11.96
CA GLY A 442 0.46 23.83 -11.97
C GLY A 442 1.32 23.25 -10.84
N HIS A 443 1.05 22.03 -10.39
CA HIS A 443 1.94 21.32 -9.47
C HIS A 443 3.40 21.28 -10.00
N ARG A 444 3.58 21.16 -11.33
CA ARG A 444 4.89 21.18 -11.99
C ARG A 444 5.69 22.50 -11.90
N ASP A 445 5.09 23.59 -11.41
CA ASP A 445 5.80 24.84 -11.16
C ASP A 445 6.51 24.86 -9.78
N PHE A 446 6.11 23.97 -8.86
CA PHE A 446 6.73 23.83 -7.52
C PHE A 446 7.81 22.75 -7.47
N VAL A 447 7.57 21.65 -8.17
CA VAL A 447 8.41 20.45 -8.19
C VAL A 447 8.38 19.85 -9.59
N SER A 448 9.42 19.11 -9.98
CA SER A 448 9.32 18.31 -11.21
C SER A 448 8.22 17.25 -11.04
N THR A 449 7.23 17.24 -11.95
CA THR A 449 6.13 16.26 -12.02
C THR A 449 5.40 16.38 -13.38
N SER A 450 4.65 15.34 -13.78
CA SER A 450 3.73 15.42 -14.92
C SER A 450 2.41 16.11 -14.56
N CYS A 451 2.04 16.20 -13.28
CA CYS A 451 0.84 16.88 -12.80
C CYS A 451 0.89 18.40 -13.14
N PRO A 452 -0.18 19.04 -13.66
CA PRO A 452 -1.57 18.57 -13.84
C PRO A 452 -1.91 17.91 -15.19
N GLY A 453 -0.95 17.30 -15.89
CA GLY A 453 -1.11 16.90 -17.28
C GLY A 453 -0.86 18.07 -18.25
N ASP A 454 -0.59 17.77 -19.53
CA ASP A 454 -0.13 18.79 -20.48
C ASP A 454 -1.24 19.73 -20.96
N GLU A 455 -2.48 19.25 -21.08
CA GLU A 455 -3.64 20.10 -21.45
C GLU A 455 -3.96 21.11 -20.35
N ALA A 456 -4.18 20.63 -19.12
CA ALA A 456 -4.43 21.50 -17.96
C ALA A 456 -3.24 22.44 -17.68
N TYR A 457 -1.99 22.00 -17.94
CA TYR A 457 -0.84 22.90 -17.80
C TYR A 457 -0.78 23.96 -18.91
N GLY A 458 -1.20 23.64 -20.14
CA GLY A 458 -1.45 24.64 -21.18
C GLY A 458 -2.43 25.71 -20.69
N MET A 459 -3.56 25.29 -20.11
CA MET A 459 -4.58 26.16 -19.51
C MET A 459 -4.11 26.95 -18.25
N VAL A 460 -3.00 26.54 -17.62
CA VAL A 460 -2.31 27.37 -16.61
C VAL A 460 -1.42 28.40 -17.31
N GLN A 461 -0.65 27.99 -18.33
CA GLN A 461 0.35 28.82 -19.00
C GLN A 461 -0.24 29.91 -19.90
N ASP A 462 -1.36 29.66 -20.56
CA ASP A 462 -2.06 30.66 -21.38
C ASP A 462 -2.97 31.59 -20.55
N GLY A 463 -3.18 31.25 -19.27
CA GLY A 463 -4.00 32.02 -18.34
C GLY A 463 -5.48 31.60 -18.29
N THR A 464 -5.90 30.52 -18.96
CA THR A 464 -7.29 30.04 -18.99
C THR A 464 -7.91 29.88 -17.59
N PHE A 465 -7.17 29.42 -16.57
CA PHE A 465 -7.69 29.34 -15.20
C PHE A 465 -7.61 30.66 -14.40
N ALA A 466 -6.92 31.68 -14.95
CA ALA A 466 -6.73 33.01 -14.36
C ALA A 466 -7.62 34.10 -14.98
N GLU A 467 -8.33 33.80 -16.08
CA GLU A 467 -9.40 34.63 -16.63
C GLU A 467 -10.55 34.84 -15.62
N PRO A 468 -11.40 35.88 -15.80
CA PRO A 468 -12.59 36.06 -14.99
C PRO A 468 -13.56 34.87 -15.09
N ALA A 469 -14.29 34.61 -14.01
CA ALA A 469 -15.34 33.61 -14.03
C ALA A 469 -16.65 34.16 -14.62
N GLU A 470 -17.41 33.29 -15.25
CA GLU A 470 -18.83 33.50 -15.52
C GLU A 470 -19.62 33.11 -14.25
N TRP A 471 -20.68 33.84 -13.93
CA TRP A 471 -21.49 33.67 -12.71
C TRP A 471 -22.98 33.70 -13.09
N GLU A 472 -23.81 32.88 -12.46
CA GLU A 472 -25.27 32.95 -12.68
C GLU A 472 -25.87 34.26 -12.08
N ASP A 473 -26.72 34.96 -12.85
CA ASP A 473 -27.26 36.27 -12.48
C ASP A 473 -28.10 36.23 -11.18
N SER A 474 -27.68 36.98 -10.16
CA SER A 474 -28.36 37.05 -8.86
C SER A 474 -29.49 38.11 -8.84
N ASP A 475 -30.73 37.70 -9.12
CA ASP A 475 -31.98 38.49 -8.97
C ASP A 475 -32.45 38.63 -7.49
#